data_AF-Q8HYT2-F1
#
_entry.id   AF-Q8HYT2-F1
#
_cell.length_a   1.000
_cell.length_b   1.000
_cell.length_c   1.000
_cell.angle_alpha   90.00
_cell.angle_beta   90.00
_cell.angle_gamma   90.00
#
_symmetry.space_group_name_H-M   'P 1'
#
loop_
_entity.id
_entity.type
_entity.pdbx_description
1 polymer ?
#
loop_
_entity_poly.entity_id
_entity_poly.type
_entity_poly.pdbx_seq_one_letter_code
_entity_poly.pdbx_strand_id
1 'polypeptide(L)'
;AEVRGQLGGTVELPCHLLPPAPEIRVSQVTWLRLDAPEGNQNVAIFHPQYGPSFPSPKPGKERLSFVNAGQSTGAGQGTELEVRDATLALRGLTVEDEGNYTCEFATFPRGTSR
;
A
#
# COMPACT_ATOMS: atom_id res chain seq x y z
N ALA A 1 -9.39 9.94 -0.99
CA ALA A 1 -9.99 10.62 0.19
C ALA A 1 -8.92 11.47 0.85
N GLU A 2 -9.29 12.55 1.55
CA GLU A 2 -8.34 13.36 2.31
C GLU A 2 -8.07 12.69 3.67
N VAL A 3 -6.79 12.60 4.06
CA VAL A 3 -6.35 12.12 5.38
C VAL A 3 -5.56 13.24 6.04
N ARG A 4 -5.86 13.56 7.30
CA ARG A 4 -5.16 14.58 8.07
C ARG A 4 -4.39 13.95 9.22
N GLY A 5 -3.20 14.46 9.47
CA GLY A 5 -2.34 14.01 10.57
C GLY A 5 -1.70 15.17 11.31
N GLN A 6 -1.29 14.91 12.54
CA GLN A 6 -0.51 15.86 13.34
C GLN A 6 0.98 15.59 13.18
N LEU A 7 1.81 16.63 13.19
CA LEU A 7 3.27 16.50 13.18
C LEU A 7 3.76 15.57 14.31
N GLY A 8 4.70 14.68 13.98
CA GLY A 8 5.19 13.61 14.86
C GLY A 8 4.22 12.44 15.05
N GLY A 9 2.96 12.59 14.64
CA GLY A 9 1.92 11.57 14.76
C GLY A 9 2.05 10.45 13.73
N THR A 10 1.08 9.53 13.77
CA THR A 10 0.91 8.45 12.79
C THR A 10 -0.41 8.64 12.07
N VAL A 11 -0.41 8.45 10.75
CA VAL A 11 -1.62 8.34 9.95
C VAL A 11 -1.65 7.00 9.24
N GLU A 12 -2.87 6.54 8.96
CA GLU A 12 -3.12 5.41 8.10
C GLU A 12 -3.74 5.91 6.80
N LEU A 13 -3.12 5.53 5.68
CA LEU A 13 -3.61 5.81 4.34
C LEU A 13 -4.42 4.59 3.90
N PRO A 14 -5.77 4.66 3.92
CA PRO A 14 -6.61 3.50 3.61
C PRO A 14 -6.53 3.15 2.14
N CYS A 15 -6.40 1.86 1.86
CA CYS A 15 -6.41 1.32 0.50
C CYS A 15 -6.95 -0.09 0.50
N HIS A 16 -8.12 -0.27 -0.11
CA HIS A 16 -8.82 -1.54 -0.11
C HIS A 16 -9.21 -1.92 -1.53
N LEU A 17 -8.96 -3.17 -1.88
CA LEU A 17 -9.51 -3.75 -3.10
C LEU A 17 -10.97 -4.10 -2.82
N LEU A 18 -11.88 -3.41 -3.51
CA LEU A 18 -13.30 -3.78 -3.47
C LEU A 18 -13.46 -5.26 -3.83
N PRO A 19 -14.46 -5.97 -3.26
CA PRO A 19 -14.64 -7.40 -3.46
C PRO A 19 -14.45 -7.79 -4.93
N PRO A 20 -13.35 -8.48 -5.27
CA PRO A 20 -13.13 -8.90 -6.63
C PRO A 20 -14.15 -9.98 -7.00
N ALA A 21 -14.40 -10.15 -8.30
CA ALA A 21 -14.95 -11.40 -8.77
C ALA A 21 -14.07 -12.58 -8.27
N PRO A 22 -14.64 -13.77 -8.01
CA PRO A 22 -13.96 -14.90 -7.34
C PRO A 22 -12.62 -15.37 -7.94
N GLU A 23 -12.27 -14.92 -9.15
CA GLU A 23 -11.13 -15.40 -9.94
C GLU A 23 -9.96 -14.41 -10.00
N ILE A 24 -10.05 -13.26 -9.31
CA ILE A 24 -9.01 -12.23 -9.37
C ILE A 24 -8.00 -12.46 -8.25
N ARG A 25 -6.72 -12.52 -8.62
CA ARG A 25 -5.60 -12.64 -7.69
C ARG A 25 -4.79 -11.36 -7.66
N VAL A 26 -4.37 -10.93 -6.47
CA VAL A 26 -3.46 -9.79 -6.32
C VAL A 26 -2.02 -10.29 -6.37
N SER A 27 -1.26 -9.85 -7.37
CA SER A 27 0.16 -10.19 -7.47
C SER A 27 1.05 -9.21 -6.70
N GLN A 28 0.65 -7.94 -6.60
CA GLN A 28 1.41 -6.91 -5.91
C GLN A 28 0.52 -5.73 -5.55
N VAL A 29 0.87 -5.01 -4.47
CA VAL A 29 0.35 -3.67 -4.22
C VAL A 29 1.49 -2.66 -4.21
N THR A 30 1.28 -1.51 -4.86
CA THR A 30 2.26 -0.43 -4.94
C THR A 30 1.62 0.86 -4.43
N TRP A 31 2.24 1.49 -3.43
CA TRP A 31 1.97 2.87 -3.04
C TRP A 31 2.92 3.81 -3.76
N LEU A 32 2.37 4.84 -4.38
CA LEU A 32 3.11 5.89 -5.07
C LEU A 32 2.79 7.25 -4.47
N ARG A 33 3.79 8.13 -4.47
CA ARG A 33 3.62 9.57 -4.29
C ARG A 33 3.65 10.22 -5.67
N LEU A 34 2.57 10.93 -6.01
CA LEU A 34 2.33 11.49 -7.35
C LEU A 34 2.95 12.88 -7.57
N ASP A 35 3.26 13.58 -6.49
CA ASP A 35 3.75 14.96 -6.49
C ASP A 35 5.23 15.07 -6.09
N ALA A 36 5.98 13.97 -6.19
CA ALA A 36 7.41 14.03 -5.96
C ALA A 36 8.13 14.79 -7.11
N PRO A 37 9.25 15.49 -6.84
CA PRO A 37 9.95 16.32 -7.83
C PRO A 37 10.40 15.56 -9.09
N GLU A 38 10.65 14.26 -8.95
CA GLU A 38 11.14 13.38 -10.03
C GLU A 38 10.00 12.64 -10.76
N GLY A 39 8.74 13.00 -10.49
CA GLY A 39 7.55 12.31 -10.97
C GLY A 39 7.03 11.26 -9.99
N ASN A 40 6.19 10.34 -10.46
CA ASN A 40 5.59 9.32 -9.58
C ASN A 40 6.68 8.44 -8.95
N GLN A 41 6.74 8.43 -7.61
CA GLN A 41 7.74 7.70 -6.86
C GLN A 41 7.11 6.56 -6.06
N ASN A 42 7.65 5.34 -6.20
CA ASN A 42 7.24 4.20 -5.37
C ASN A 42 7.66 4.41 -3.92
N VAL A 43 6.70 4.46 -3.01
CA VAL A 43 6.90 4.69 -1.57
C VAL A 43 7.00 3.35 -0.83
N ALA A 44 6.05 2.46 -1.09
CA ALA A 44 5.98 1.14 -0.48
C ALA A 44 5.42 0.14 -1.48
N ILE A 45 5.92 -1.09 -1.43
CA ILE A 45 5.47 -2.20 -2.28
C ILE A 45 5.21 -3.39 -1.37
N PHE A 46 4.12 -4.10 -1.58
CA PHE A 46 3.87 -5.38 -0.92
C PHE A 46 3.70 -6.47 -1.98
N HIS A 47 4.50 -7.52 -1.88
CA HIS A 47 4.34 -8.73 -2.68
C HIS A 47 3.98 -9.90 -1.76
N PRO A 48 2.91 -10.68 -2.05
CA PRO A 48 2.47 -11.78 -1.17
C PRO A 48 3.57 -12.78 -0.80
N GLN A 49 4.50 -13.06 -1.71
CA GLN A 49 5.62 -13.99 -1.49
C GLN A 49 6.88 -13.35 -0.87
N TYR A 50 7.14 -12.07 -1.17
CA TYR A 50 8.42 -11.42 -0.79
C TYR A 50 8.26 -10.42 0.36
N GLY A 51 7.02 -10.15 0.78
CA GLY A 51 6.71 -9.20 1.83
C GLY A 51 6.85 -7.74 1.39
N PRO A 52 6.99 -6.81 2.34
CA PRO A 52 7.07 -5.39 2.07
C PRO A 52 8.47 -4.94 1.61
N SER A 53 8.50 -3.96 0.71
CA SER A 53 9.69 -3.25 0.24
C SER A 53 9.44 -1.74 0.24
N PHE A 54 10.44 -0.95 0.59
CA PHE A 54 10.36 0.51 0.74
C PHE A 54 11.49 1.17 -0.05
N PRO A 55 11.33 1.31 -1.38
CA PRO A 55 12.42 1.75 -2.26
C PRO A 55 12.70 3.26 -2.18
N SER A 56 11.77 4.06 -1.66
CA SER A 56 11.97 5.49 -1.52
C SER A 56 12.84 5.85 -0.31
N PRO A 57 13.84 6.75 -0.44
CA PRO A 57 14.61 7.25 0.70
C PRO A 57 13.79 8.14 1.64
N LYS A 58 12.73 8.80 1.15
CA LYS A 58 11.76 9.58 1.94
C LYS A 58 10.36 8.98 1.79
N PRO A 59 9.58 8.71 2.85
CA PRO A 59 9.79 9.12 4.23
C PRO A 59 10.87 8.34 5.00
N GLY A 60 11.28 7.16 4.52
CA GLY A 60 12.19 6.27 5.24
C GLY A 60 11.46 4.99 5.68
N LYS A 61 12.12 3.85 5.52
CA LYS A 61 11.51 2.52 5.73
C LYS A 61 11.06 2.28 7.17
N GLU A 62 11.70 2.92 8.14
CA GLU A 62 11.39 2.85 9.56
C GLU A 62 10.09 3.56 9.93
N ARG A 63 9.63 4.48 9.07
CA ARG A 63 8.38 5.23 9.25
C ARG A 63 7.18 4.59 8.57
N LEU A 64 7.40 3.55 7.77
CA LEU A 64 6.37 2.91 6.94
C LEU A 64 6.08 1.48 7.38
N SER A 65 4.80 1.11 7.38
CA SER A 65 4.37 -0.28 7.56
C SER A 65 3.01 -0.53 6.92
N PHE A 66 2.84 -1.69 6.28
CA PHE A 66 1.51 -2.16 5.90
C PHE A 66 0.76 -2.65 7.14
N VAL A 67 -0.47 -2.19 7.34
CA VAL A 67 -1.28 -2.51 8.52
C VAL A 67 -1.75 -3.98 8.45
N ASN A 68 -2.39 -4.37 7.35
CA ASN A 68 -3.07 -5.66 7.23
C ASN A 68 -2.65 -6.53 6.03
N ALA A 69 -1.77 -6.04 5.15
CA ALA A 69 -1.42 -6.74 3.90
C ALA A 69 -0.85 -8.16 4.11
N GLY A 70 -0.25 -8.43 5.27
CA GLY A 70 0.28 -9.73 5.68
C GLY A 70 -0.72 -10.69 6.34
N GLN A 71 -1.95 -10.25 6.63
CA GLN A 71 -2.91 -10.95 7.50
C GLN A 71 -4.15 -11.48 6.78
N SER A 72 -4.36 -11.14 5.51
CA SER A 72 -5.56 -11.57 4.77
C SER A 72 -5.53 -13.08 4.46
N THR A 73 -6.09 -13.84 5.39
CA THR A 73 -6.44 -15.25 5.25
C THR A 73 -7.82 -15.35 4.61
N GLY A 74 -7.85 -15.43 3.27
CA GLY A 74 -9.03 -15.95 2.59
C GLY A 74 -9.20 -17.42 3.00
N ALA A 75 -10.22 -17.71 3.81
CA ALA A 75 -10.57 -19.06 4.23
C ALA A 75 -11.00 -19.90 3.01
N GLY A 76 -10.04 -20.52 2.34
CA GLY A 76 -10.24 -21.38 1.19
C GLY A 76 -8.97 -22.20 0.95
N GLN A 77 -9.15 -23.46 0.58
CA GLN A 77 -8.13 -24.51 0.54
C GLN A 77 -7.03 -24.20 -0.49
N GLY A 78 -5.99 -23.48 -0.07
CA GLY A 78 -4.83 -23.11 -0.89
C GLY A 78 -4.13 -21.90 -0.26
N THR A 79 -2.89 -22.06 0.20
CA THR A 79 -2.12 -21.06 0.95
C THR A 79 -1.64 -19.90 0.07
N GLU A 80 -2.57 -19.09 -0.44
CA GLU A 80 -2.27 -17.87 -1.19
C GLU A 80 -2.84 -16.68 -0.39
N LEU A 81 -1.95 -15.83 0.11
CA LEU A 81 -2.31 -14.66 0.90
C LEU A 81 -3.06 -13.67 0.00
N GLU A 82 -4.37 -13.54 0.20
CA GLU A 82 -5.19 -12.69 -0.65
C GLU A 82 -5.19 -11.25 -0.13
N VAL A 83 -4.24 -10.44 -0.58
CA VAL A 83 -4.10 -9.04 -0.14
C VAL A 83 -5.31 -8.21 -0.57
N ARG A 84 -6.20 -7.90 0.38
CA ARG A 84 -7.37 -7.04 0.13
C ARG A 84 -7.27 -5.67 0.80
N ASP A 85 -6.46 -5.60 1.85
CA ASP A 85 -6.22 -4.39 2.61
C ASP A 85 -4.72 -4.06 2.55
N ALA A 86 -4.41 -2.98 1.85
CA ALA A 86 -3.07 -2.45 1.68
C ALA A 86 -2.90 -1.11 2.39
N THR A 87 -3.68 -0.86 3.43
CA THR A 87 -3.56 0.33 4.26
C THR A 87 -2.12 0.53 4.72
N LEU A 88 -1.57 1.71 4.46
CA LEU A 88 -0.19 2.07 4.77
C LEU A 88 -0.17 3.01 5.96
N ALA A 89 0.48 2.60 7.05
CA ALA A 89 0.77 3.48 8.17
C ALA A 89 2.06 4.26 7.89
N LEU A 90 1.98 5.59 8.06
CA LEU A 90 3.11 6.50 8.05
C LEU A 90 3.24 7.16 9.42
N ARG A 91 4.36 6.90 10.10
CA ARG A 91 4.66 7.35 11.47
C ARG A 91 5.60 8.54 11.46
N GLY A 92 5.58 9.35 12.52
CA GLY A 92 6.50 10.46 12.69
C GLY A 92 6.33 11.50 11.58
N LEU A 93 5.10 11.95 11.36
CA LEU A 93 4.78 12.87 10.28
C LEU A 93 5.58 14.17 10.33
N THR A 94 6.01 14.60 9.17
CA THR A 94 6.70 15.87 8.90
C THR A 94 5.91 16.67 7.86
N VAL A 95 6.21 17.95 7.73
CA VAL A 95 5.59 18.81 6.70
C VAL A 95 5.94 18.30 5.29
N GLU A 96 7.12 17.69 5.10
CA GLU A 96 7.54 17.14 3.81
C GLU A 96 6.72 15.91 3.38
N ASP A 97 6.01 15.26 4.30
CA ASP A 97 5.17 14.11 4.01
C ASP A 97 3.81 14.49 3.42
N GLU A 98 3.44 15.77 3.45
CA GLU A 98 2.24 16.28 2.79
C GLU A 98 2.33 16.03 1.28
N GLY A 99 1.32 15.35 0.72
CA GLY A 99 1.26 15.16 -0.71
C GLY A 99 0.18 14.19 -1.17
N ASN A 100 0.19 13.96 -2.48
CA ASN A 100 -0.77 13.08 -3.14
C ASN A 100 -0.23 11.66 -3.21
N TYR A 101 -0.83 10.76 -2.43
CA TYR A 101 -0.51 9.34 -2.45
C TYR A 101 -1.60 8.55 -3.18
N THR A 102 -1.20 7.55 -3.95
CA THR A 102 -2.10 6.58 -4.56
C THR A 102 -1.61 5.17 -4.29
N CYS A 103 -2.53 4.22 -4.21
CA CYS A 103 -2.20 2.81 -4.21
C CYS A 103 -2.69 2.15 -5.51
N GLU A 104 -2.01 1.08 -5.91
CA GLU A 104 -2.34 0.30 -7.10
C GLU A 104 -2.23 -1.19 -6.77
N PHE A 105 -3.31 -1.93 -7.00
CA PHE A 105 -3.34 -3.39 -6.96
C PHE A 105 -3.03 -3.93 -8.35
N ALA A 106 -1.88 -4.58 -8.54
CA ALA A 106 -1.63 -5.40 -9.71
C ALA A 106 -2.42 -6.71 -9.55
N THR A 107 -3.35 -6.97 -10.47
CA THR A 107 -4.20 -8.16 -10.43
C THR A 107 -4.09 -8.99 -11.69
N PHE A 108 -4.30 -10.30 -11.55
CA PHE A 108 -4.45 -11.22 -12.68
C PHE A 108 -5.85 -11.84 -12.66
N PRO A 109 -6.53 -11.98 -13.81
CA PRO A 109 -6.11 -11.58 -15.17
C PRO A 109 -6.46 -10.13 -15.54
N ARG A 110 -7.03 -9.34 -14.63
CA ARG A 110 -7.66 -8.05 -14.97
C ARG A 110 -6.70 -6.86 -15.08
N GLY A 111 -5.42 -7.05 -14.77
CA GLY A 111 -4.43 -5.98 -14.77
C GLY A 111 -4.51 -5.11 -13.51
N THR A 112 -4.02 -3.88 -13.61
CA THR A 112 -3.93 -2.97 -12.45
C THR A 112 -5.27 -2.31 -12.13
N SER A 113 -5.63 -2.30 -10.84
CA SER A 113 -6.77 -1.56 -10.28
C SER A 113 -6.28 -0.50 -9.28
N ARG A 114 -7.00 0.62 -9.20
CA ARG A 114 -6.81 1.69 -8.21
C ARG A 114 -7.99 1.76 -7.28
#